data_AF-A0A7W1FPB7-F1
#
_entry.id   AF-A0A7W1FPB7-F1
#
_cell.length_a   1.000
_cell.length_b   1.000
_cell.length_c   1.000
_cell.angle_alpha   90.00
_cell.angle_beta   90.00
_cell.angle_gamma   90.00
#
_symmetry.space_group_name_H-M   'P 1'
#
loop_
_entity.id
_entity.type
_entity.pdbx_description
1 polymer ?
#
loop_
_entity_poly.entity_id
_entity_poly.type
_entity_poly.pdbx_seq_one_letter_code
_entity_poly.pdbx_strand_id
1 'polypeptide(L)'
;MSWGWSADEKTAETKPAPVAGTESKPAETKPAEVKPEATPAAGTTHVDTKPTEPPKPPTDEQIAQIRWEEFSADNTWVCPFAQDFSRNDEFPERKTDWEDFLAKFAVWAPGHVFDNTEKVRNLIGACSLMDIGQGQFESELPLFVYQRLRREVPDEKLKAILAYMAFHPNEGSVIGTAPELNLDIGVGDDQIRERLQVFAVKMLGRMLGKLPWEPPAQP
;
A
#
# COMPACT_ATOMS: atom_id res chain seq x y z
N MET A 1 -16.81 -45.52 -40.10
CA MET A 1 -16.90 -45.38 -41.57
C MET A 1 -16.00 -44.23 -41.96
N SER A 2 -14.91 -44.55 -42.65
CA SER A 2 -13.91 -43.62 -43.18
C SER A 2 -14.41 -43.09 -44.52
N TRP A 3 -14.22 -41.80 -44.79
CA TRP A 3 -14.21 -41.25 -46.13
C TRP A 3 -13.00 -40.33 -46.23
N GLY A 4 -12.01 -40.76 -47.00
CA GLY A 4 -10.93 -39.91 -47.48
C GLY A 4 -11.15 -39.61 -48.96
N TRP A 5 -10.67 -38.46 -49.41
CA TRP A 5 -10.17 -38.25 -50.77
C TRP A 5 -9.22 -37.05 -50.79
N SER A 6 -7.96 -37.29 -51.19
CA SER A 6 -6.96 -36.30 -51.60
C SER A 6 -7.05 -35.96 -53.10
N ALA A 7 -6.70 -34.73 -53.50
CA ALA A 7 -5.96 -34.50 -54.74
C ALA A 7 -5.25 -33.12 -54.73
N ASP A 8 -3.98 -33.17 -55.09
CA ASP A 8 -3.00 -32.10 -55.38
C ASP A 8 -3.34 -31.18 -56.57
N GLU A 9 -2.78 -29.96 -56.55
CA GLU A 9 -1.94 -29.29 -57.59
C GLU A 9 -1.94 -27.76 -57.35
N LYS A 10 -0.84 -27.04 -57.06
CA LYS A 10 0.40 -26.71 -57.79
C LYS A 10 0.38 -25.31 -58.48
N THR A 11 1.22 -24.41 -57.94
CA THR A 11 1.95 -23.24 -58.51
C THR A 11 1.21 -22.02 -59.08
N ALA A 12 1.60 -20.81 -58.62
CA ALA A 12 2.50 -19.91 -59.38
C ALA A 12 2.94 -18.68 -58.55
N GLU A 13 4.26 -18.50 -58.44
CA GLU A 13 4.93 -17.26 -58.02
C GLU A 13 4.82 -16.18 -59.10
N THR A 14 4.69 -14.91 -58.68
CA THR A 14 4.94 -13.74 -59.54
C THR A 14 6.03 -12.86 -58.94
N LYS A 15 7.13 -12.79 -59.70
CA LYS A 15 8.30 -11.93 -59.55
C LYS A 15 8.05 -10.56 -60.24
N PRO A 16 8.64 -9.46 -59.76
CA PRO A 16 9.05 -8.38 -60.65
C PRO A 16 10.58 -8.20 -60.69
N ALA A 17 11.03 -7.69 -61.84
CA ALA A 17 12.41 -7.53 -62.28
C ALA A 17 12.89 -6.04 -62.12
N PRO A 18 14.09 -5.63 -62.58
CA PRO A 18 15.05 -4.89 -61.77
C PRO A 18 15.19 -3.39 -62.14
N VAL A 19 15.72 -2.59 -61.22
CA VAL A 19 16.29 -1.26 -61.52
C VAL A 19 17.69 -1.15 -60.92
N ALA A 20 18.61 -0.76 -61.80
CA ALA A 20 20.03 -0.64 -61.56
C ALA A 20 20.40 0.70 -60.90
N GLY A 21 21.26 0.61 -59.89
CA GLY A 21 22.46 1.44 -59.71
C GLY A 21 22.31 2.95 -59.51
N THR A 22 22.56 3.37 -58.27
CA THR A 22 23.57 4.41 -57.99
C THR A 22 24.23 4.12 -56.64
N GLU A 23 25.54 3.88 -56.69
CA GLU A 23 26.41 3.87 -55.51
C GLU A 23 26.34 5.22 -54.80
N SER A 24 26.14 5.19 -53.49
CA SER A 24 26.53 6.27 -52.59
C SER A 24 27.01 5.66 -51.28
N LYS A 25 28.32 5.71 -51.11
CA LYS A 25 29.11 5.47 -49.91
C LYS A 25 28.36 5.87 -48.62
N PRO A 26 28.19 4.98 -47.63
CA PRO A 26 27.69 5.40 -46.32
C PRO A 26 28.75 6.26 -45.64
N ALA A 27 28.41 7.52 -45.38
CA ALA A 27 29.07 8.30 -44.36
C ALA A 27 28.68 7.70 -43.01
N GLU A 28 29.71 7.25 -42.28
CA GLU A 28 29.64 6.77 -40.91
C GLU A 28 29.05 7.88 -40.02
N THR A 29 27.76 7.76 -39.70
CA THR A 29 27.10 8.57 -38.68
C THR A 29 26.85 7.66 -37.49
N LYS A 30 27.70 7.83 -36.48
CA LYS A 30 27.55 7.29 -35.13
C LYS A 30 26.11 7.50 -34.65
N PRO A 31 25.37 6.45 -34.25
CA PRO A 31 24.11 6.64 -33.53
C PRO A 31 24.42 7.39 -32.23
N ALA A 32 23.84 8.58 -32.08
CA ALA A 32 23.71 9.19 -30.76
C ALA A 32 22.84 8.23 -29.94
N GLU A 33 23.46 7.64 -28.93
CA GLU A 33 22.83 6.87 -27.88
C GLU A 33 21.85 7.81 -27.15
N VAL A 34 20.58 7.77 -27.53
CA VAL A 34 19.51 8.37 -26.73
C VAL A 34 19.34 7.45 -25.52
N LYS A 35 20.14 7.75 -24.50
CA LYS A 35 19.97 7.29 -23.13
C LYS A 35 18.48 7.48 -22.76
N PRO A 36 17.77 6.45 -22.31
CA PRO A 36 16.45 6.65 -21.72
C PRO A 36 16.63 7.62 -20.56
N GLU A 37 15.98 8.77 -20.67
CA GLU A 37 15.86 9.74 -19.61
C GLU A 37 15.04 9.05 -18.51
N ALA A 38 15.76 8.48 -17.53
CA ALA A 38 15.17 7.95 -16.33
C ALA A 38 14.42 9.10 -15.67
N THR A 39 13.10 9.08 -15.78
CA THR A 39 12.23 9.76 -14.82
C THR A 39 12.73 9.35 -13.44
N PRO A 40 13.17 10.28 -12.57
CA PRO A 40 13.47 9.91 -11.22
C PRO A 40 12.15 9.42 -10.62
N ALA A 41 12.05 8.12 -10.37
CA ALA A 41 11.13 7.60 -9.37
C ALA A 41 11.35 8.47 -8.15
N ALA A 42 10.31 9.19 -7.73
CA ALA A 42 10.32 9.98 -6.53
C ALA A 42 10.52 9.01 -5.36
N GLY A 43 11.78 8.68 -5.07
CA GLY A 43 12.15 8.05 -3.83
C GLY A 43 11.80 9.04 -2.74
N THR A 44 10.77 8.72 -1.96
CA THR A 44 10.56 9.31 -0.65
C THR A 44 11.79 8.99 0.19
N THR A 45 12.78 9.88 0.16
CA THR A 45 13.91 9.85 1.08
C THR A 45 13.35 10.07 2.48
N HIS A 46 13.10 8.98 3.22
CA HIS A 46 12.81 9.04 4.64
C HIS A 46 14.09 9.46 5.35
N VAL A 47 14.12 10.71 5.77
CA VAL A 47 15.25 11.28 6.49
C VAL A 47 15.04 10.91 7.95
N ASP A 48 15.93 10.09 8.52
CA ASP A 48 16.04 9.85 9.96
C ASP A 48 16.30 11.20 10.66
N THR A 49 15.22 11.91 10.95
CA THR A 49 15.24 13.21 11.59
C THR A 49 15.07 13.02 13.10
N LYS A 50 15.71 13.92 13.84
CA LYS A 50 15.60 14.04 15.30
C LYS A 50 14.13 13.96 15.73
N PRO A 51 13.80 13.34 16.87
CA PRO A 51 12.42 13.20 17.33
C PRO A 51 11.73 14.55 17.31
N THR A 52 10.67 14.66 16.52
CA THR A 52 9.85 15.86 16.52
C THR A 52 9.05 15.84 17.82
N GLU A 53 8.89 17.01 18.45
CA GLU A 53 7.98 17.13 19.58
C GLU A 53 6.61 16.57 19.16
N PRO A 54 5.97 15.71 19.96
CA PRO A 54 4.71 15.12 19.57
C PRO A 54 3.73 16.26 19.19
N PRO A 55 2.99 16.09 18.09
CA PRO A 55 2.09 17.14 17.64
C PRO A 55 1.11 17.48 18.76
N LYS A 56 0.74 18.77 18.88
CA LYS A 56 -0.24 19.18 19.88
C LYS A 56 -1.54 18.41 19.61
N PRO A 57 -1.97 17.51 20.50
CA PRO A 57 -3.15 16.72 20.24
C PRO A 57 -4.40 17.60 20.28
N PRO A 58 -5.45 17.25 19.53
CA PRO A 58 -6.79 17.78 19.74
C PRO A 58 -7.21 17.61 21.20
N THR A 59 -8.02 18.53 21.71
CA THR A 59 -8.56 18.42 23.08
C THR A 59 -9.55 17.27 23.20
N ASP A 60 -9.77 16.77 24.41
CA ASP A 60 -10.80 15.75 24.66
C ASP A 60 -12.19 16.21 24.21
N GLU A 61 -12.48 17.51 24.31
CA GLU A 61 -13.72 18.12 23.80
C GLU A 61 -13.83 18.01 22.28
N GLN A 62 -12.73 18.20 21.55
CA GLN A 62 -12.70 18.01 20.09
C GLN A 62 -12.89 16.53 19.75
N ILE A 63 -12.18 15.62 20.43
CA ILE A 63 -12.31 14.18 20.22
C ILE A 63 -13.74 13.71 20.49
N ALA A 64 -14.42 14.28 21.48
CA ALA A 64 -15.81 13.96 21.80
C ALA A 64 -16.81 14.34 20.68
N GLN A 65 -16.43 15.19 19.73
CA GLN A 65 -17.25 15.57 18.57
C GLN A 65 -17.19 14.54 17.43
N ILE A 66 -16.28 13.57 17.48
CA ILE A 66 -16.23 12.50 16.48
C ILE A 66 -17.52 11.68 16.55
N ARG A 67 -18.16 11.51 15.39
CA ARG A 67 -19.35 10.67 15.20
C ARG A 67 -18.96 9.22 14.97
N TRP A 68 -18.62 8.53 16.06
CA TRP A 68 -18.08 7.17 16.04
C TRP A 68 -18.91 6.17 15.23
N GLU A 69 -20.23 6.34 15.22
CA GLU A 69 -21.16 5.48 14.49
C GLU A 69 -20.85 5.40 12.99
N GLU A 70 -20.31 6.48 12.40
CA GLU A 70 -19.94 6.54 10.98
C GLU A 70 -18.72 5.65 10.64
N PHE A 71 -17.95 5.27 11.66
CA PHE A 71 -16.72 4.48 11.53
C PHE A 71 -16.86 3.06 12.10
N SER A 72 -18.07 2.67 12.51
CA SER A 72 -18.35 1.39 13.18
C SER A 72 -18.40 0.19 12.23
N ALA A 73 -18.59 0.42 10.93
CA ALA A 73 -18.67 -0.63 9.94
C ALA A 73 -17.27 -1.09 9.55
N ASP A 74 -16.96 -2.35 9.82
CA ASP A 74 -15.61 -2.93 9.66
C ASP A 74 -15.51 -3.94 8.51
N ASN A 75 -16.64 -4.32 7.93
CA ASN A 75 -16.76 -5.25 6.81
C ASN A 75 -17.23 -4.53 5.54
N THR A 76 -16.87 -3.25 5.40
CA THR A 76 -17.19 -2.41 4.24
C THR A 76 -16.10 -2.49 3.18
N TRP A 77 -16.43 -2.04 1.97
CA TRP A 77 -15.48 -1.92 0.86
C TRP A 77 -14.30 -0.96 1.13
N VAL A 78 -14.50 0.01 2.03
CA VAL A 78 -13.50 1.03 2.36
C VAL A 78 -13.07 0.86 3.81
N CYS A 79 -11.76 0.83 4.03
CA CYS A 79 -11.10 0.68 5.32
C CYS A 79 -11.67 -0.48 6.16
N PRO A 80 -11.73 -1.71 5.64
CA PRO A 80 -12.17 -2.85 6.43
C PRO A 80 -11.21 -3.07 7.60
N PHE A 81 -11.70 -3.68 8.68
CA PHE A 81 -10.93 -3.88 9.91
C PHE A 81 -11.34 -5.20 10.55
N ALA A 82 -10.48 -6.21 10.46
CA ALA A 82 -10.79 -7.53 10.97
C ALA A 82 -10.96 -7.53 12.50
N GLN A 83 -11.85 -8.39 13.01
CA GLN A 83 -11.99 -8.61 14.45
C GLN A 83 -10.93 -9.60 14.97
N ASP A 84 -10.53 -10.55 14.12
CA ASP A 84 -9.51 -11.54 14.39
C ASP A 84 -8.76 -11.91 13.09
N PHE A 85 -7.88 -12.91 13.15
CA PHE A 85 -7.13 -13.42 12.00
C PHE A 85 -7.67 -14.74 11.46
N SER A 86 -8.88 -15.17 11.86
CA SER A 86 -9.43 -16.49 11.52
C SER A 86 -9.59 -16.69 10.01
N ARG A 87 -9.84 -15.60 9.26
CA ARG A 87 -9.90 -15.61 7.80
C ARG A 87 -8.59 -16.10 7.17
N ASN A 88 -7.44 -15.88 7.80
CA ASN A 88 -6.15 -16.37 7.30
C ASN A 88 -5.99 -17.87 7.47
N ASP A 89 -6.74 -18.52 8.36
CA ASP A 89 -6.74 -19.97 8.56
C ASP A 89 -7.77 -20.70 7.67
N GLU A 90 -8.57 -19.99 6.87
CA GLU A 90 -9.57 -20.60 5.98
C GLU A 90 -8.95 -21.56 4.96
N PHE A 91 -7.77 -21.22 4.43
CA PHE A 91 -7.03 -22.02 3.45
C PHE A 91 -5.53 -22.00 3.74
N PRO A 92 -4.81 -23.13 3.60
CA PRO A 92 -3.37 -23.19 3.86
C PRO A 92 -2.54 -22.15 3.11
N GLU A 93 -2.87 -21.89 1.84
CA GLU A 93 -2.14 -20.95 1.00
C GLU A 93 -2.25 -19.51 1.53
N ARG A 94 -3.45 -19.10 1.96
CA ARG A 94 -3.67 -17.76 2.53
C ARG A 94 -2.86 -17.55 3.79
N LYS A 95 -2.76 -18.58 4.63
CA LYS A 95 -1.95 -18.55 5.85
C LYS A 95 -0.48 -18.32 5.53
N THR A 96 0.06 -19.10 4.58
CA THR A 96 1.45 -18.95 4.13
C THR A 96 1.71 -17.57 3.54
N ASP A 97 0.81 -17.07 2.67
CA ASP A 97 0.94 -15.73 2.09
C ASP A 97 0.92 -14.63 3.17
N TRP A 98 0.12 -14.81 4.22
CA TRP A 98 0.03 -13.87 5.33
C TRP A 98 1.34 -13.86 6.14
N GLU A 99 1.87 -15.04 6.45
CA GLU A 99 3.16 -15.20 7.14
C GLU A 99 4.31 -14.59 6.33
N ASP A 100 4.34 -14.82 5.01
CA ASP A 100 5.33 -14.25 4.09
C ASP A 100 5.22 -12.72 3.99
N PHE A 101 3.99 -12.20 3.93
CA PHE A 101 3.75 -10.76 3.97
C PHE A 101 4.25 -10.17 5.30
N LEU A 102 3.91 -10.79 6.43
CA LEU A 102 4.32 -10.33 7.76
C LEU A 102 5.84 -10.37 7.93
N ALA A 103 6.54 -11.36 7.35
CA ALA A 103 8.00 -11.41 7.36
C ALA A 103 8.62 -10.20 6.67
N LYS A 104 8.09 -9.78 5.52
CA LYS A 104 8.51 -8.55 4.81
C LYS A 104 8.16 -7.31 5.63
N PHE A 105 6.92 -7.24 6.13
CA PHE A 105 6.42 -6.12 6.93
C PHE A 105 7.21 -5.92 8.24
N ALA A 106 7.65 -7.01 8.86
CA ALA A 106 8.42 -6.99 10.10
C ALA A 106 9.79 -6.32 9.96
N VAL A 107 10.36 -6.25 8.75
CA VAL A 107 11.67 -5.61 8.49
C VAL A 107 11.57 -4.38 7.60
N TRP A 108 10.36 -3.99 7.21
CA TRP A 108 10.13 -2.88 6.28
C TRP A 108 10.48 -1.54 6.94
N ALA A 109 11.53 -0.91 6.42
CA ALA A 109 12.24 0.20 7.07
C ALA A 109 11.35 1.39 7.49
N PRO A 110 10.38 1.87 6.68
CA PRO A 110 9.48 2.95 7.10
C PRO A 110 8.67 2.63 8.36
N GLY A 111 8.41 1.35 8.65
CA GLY A 111 7.74 0.91 9.87
C GLY A 111 8.61 0.90 11.12
N HIS A 112 9.89 1.29 11.02
CA HIS A 112 10.89 1.24 12.09
C HIS A 112 11.60 2.55 12.37
N VAL A 113 11.17 3.65 11.74
CA VAL A 113 11.70 4.99 11.99
C VAL A 113 11.61 5.36 13.48
N PHE A 114 12.58 6.15 13.97
CA PHE A 114 12.66 6.48 15.39
C PHE A 114 11.49 7.35 15.87
N ASP A 115 11.05 8.30 15.04
CA ASP A 115 9.94 9.19 15.37
C ASP A 115 8.61 8.41 15.42
N ASN A 116 7.96 8.37 16.58
CA ASN A 116 6.71 7.62 16.73
C ASN A 116 5.57 8.18 15.88
N THR A 117 5.53 9.49 15.60
CA THR A 117 4.48 10.08 14.77
C THR A 117 4.65 9.61 13.34
N GLU A 118 5.87 9.66 12.82
CA GLU A 118 6.19 9.14 11.48
C GLU A 118 5.99 7.62 11.39
N LYS A 119 6.43 6.86 12.41
CA LYS A 119 6.22 5.40 12.49
C LYS A 119 4.74 5.03 12.40
N VAL A 120 3.90 5.64 13.24
CA VAL A 120 2.45 5.40 13.22
C VAL A 120 1.88 5.77 11.85
N ARG A 121 2.32 6.90 11.27
CA ARG A 121 1.85 7.35 9.95
C ARG A 121 2.20 6.35 8.87
N ASN A 122 3.44 5.86 8.84
CA ASN A 122 3.91 4.91 7.83
C ASN A 122 3.19 3.57 7.94
N LEU A 123 2.99 3.06 9.17
CA LEU A 123 2.28 1.80 9.38
C LEU A 123 0.79 1.88 8.98
N ILE A 124 0.11 2.99 9.29
CA ILE A 124 -1.27 3.23 8.82
C ILE A 124 -1.30 3.54 7.32
N GLY A 125 -0.26 4.19 6.78
CA GLY A 125 -0.08 4.39 5.35
C GLY A 125 -0.01 3.07 4.58
N ALA A 126 0.66 2.05 5.13
CA ALA A 126 0.67 0.72 4.52
C ALA A 126 -0.71 0.05 4.53
N CYS A 127 -1.50 0.26 5.58
CA CYS A 127 -2.92 -0.16 5.60
C CYS A 127 -3.73 0.55 4.51
N SER A 128 -3.46 1.84 4.30
CA SER A 128 -4.10 2.65 3.26
C SER A 128 -3.76 2.15 1.86
N LEU A 129 -2.48 1.85 1.59
CA LEU A 129 -2.06 1.25 0.33
C LEU A 129 -2.70 -0.12 0.11
N MET A 130 -2.76 -0.98 1.13
CA MET A 130 -3.42 -2.28 1.05
C MET A 130 -4.91 -2.14 0.72
N ASP A 131 -5.63 -1.23 1.37
CA ASP A 131 -7.05 -0.94 1.10
C ASP A 131 -7.27 -0.38 -0.30
N ILE A 132 -6.51 0.64 -0.71
CA ILE A 132 -6.67 1.26 -2.03
C ILE A 132 -6.37 0.26 -3.14
N GLY A 133 -5.33 -0.57 -2.94
CA GLY A 133 -4.96 -1.64 -3.85
C GLY A 133 -5.89 -2.84 -3.80
N GLN A 134 -6.87 -2.86 -2.89
CA GLN A 134 -7.78 -3.99 -2.64
C GLN A 134 -7.00 -5.28 -2.41
N GLY A 135 -5.92 -5.17 -1.63
CA GLY A 135 -4.99 -6.24 -1.39
C GLY A 135 -5.57 -7.34 -0.49
N GLN A 136 -5.02 -8.54 -0.62
CA GLN A 136 -5.53 -9.78 0.01
C GLN A 136 -5.80 -9.68 1.51
N PHE A 137 -5.07 -8.80 2.22
CA PHE A 137 -5.08 -8.64 3.68
C PHE A 137 -5.57 -7.26 4.13
N GLU A 138 -6.36 -6.55 3.32
CA GLU A 138 -6.87 -5.20 3.61
C GLU A 138 -7.61 -5.10 4.96
N SER A 139 -8.24 -6.18 5.42
CA SER A 139 -8.93 -6.22 6.71
C SER A 139 -8.00 -6.57 7.87
N GLU A 140 -7.07 -7.50 7.67
CA GLU A 140 -6.21 -8.07 8.72
C GLU A 140 -5.01 -7.18 9.04
N LEU A 141 -4.45 -6.50 8.03
CA LEU A 141 -3.31 -5.61 8.23
C LEU A 141 -3.60 -4.46 9.22
N PRO A 142 -4.74 -3.74 9.16
CA PRO A 142 -5.11 -2.75 10.17
C PRO A 142 -5.17 -3.32 11.59
N LEU A 143 -5.72 -4.54 11.77
CA LEU A 143 -5.76 -5.19 13.08
C LEU A 143 -4.34 -5.49 13.59
N PHE A 144 -3.49 -6.06 12.73
CA PHE A 144 -2.08 -6.34 13.07
C PHE A 144 -1.32 -5.07 13.44
N VAL A 145 -1.46 -4.02 12.63
CA VAL A 145 -0.83 -2.71 12.88
C VAL A 145 -1.33 -2.11 14.19
N TYR A 146 -2.63 -2.17 14.46
CA TYR A 146 -3.19 -1.67 15.72
C TYR A 146 -2.60 -2.40 16.94
N GLN A 147 -2.58 -3.73 16.91
CA GLN A 147 -1.97 -4.54 17.98
C GLN A 147 -0.48 -4.23 18.17
N ARG A 148 0.26 -4.06 17.06
CA ARG A 148 1.68 -3.68 17.06
C ARG A 148 1.88 -2.31 17.71
N LEU A 149 1.11 -1.31 17.29
CA LEU A 149 1.20 0.05 17.81
C LEU A 149 0.89 0.12 19.31
N ARG A 150 -0.14 -0.60 19.78
CA ARG A 150 -0.50 -0.72 21.20
C ARG A 150 0.61 -1.35 22.05
N ARG A 151 1.47 -2.19 21.45
CA ARG A 151 2.61 -2.81 22.12
C ARG A 151 3.87 -1.92 22.11
N GLU A 152 4.09 -1.19 21.03
CA GLU A 152 5.35 -0.46 20.79
C GLU A 152 5.30 1.02 21.18
N VAL A 153 4.11 1.62 21.26
CA VAL A 153 3.93 3.06 21.54
C VAL A 153 3.12 3.22 22.83
N PRO A 154 3.58 4.04 23.81
CA PRO A 154 2.81 4.30 25.02
C PRO A 154 1.41 4.83 24.70
N ASP A 155 0.39 4.29 25.37
CA ASP A 155 -1.03 4.56 25.13
C ASP A 155 -1.36 6.06 24.97
N GLU A 156 -0.95 6.90 25.91
CA GLU A 156 -1.20 8.34 25.86
C GLU A 156 -0.56 9.01 24.64
N LYS A 157 0.64 8.56 24.25
CA LYS A 157 1.32 9.07 23.06
C LYS A 157 0.66 8.57 21.78
N LEU A 158 0.27 7.30 21.72
CA LEU A 158 -0.48 6.75 20.59
C LEU A 158 -1.82 7.46 20.42
N LYS A 159 -2.51 7.77 21.53
CA LYS A 159 -3.78 8.53 21.53
C LYS A 159 -3.61 9.90 20.91
N ALA A 160 -2.60 10.62 21.37
CA ALA A 160 -2.27 11.94 20.84
C ALA A 160 -1.96 11.89 19.32
N ILE A 161 -1.18 10.90 18.88
CA ILE A 161 -0.81 10.75 17.47
C ILE A 161 -2.02 10.40 16.60
N LEU A 162 -2.82 9.41 17.00
CA LEU A 162 -4.03 9.00 16.26
C LEU A 162 -5.06 10.13 16.20
N ALA A 163 -5.28 10.84 17.31
CA ALA A 163 -6.15 12.01 17.33
C ALA A 163 -5.62 13.10 16.41
N TYR A 164 -4.32 13.40 16.46
CA TYR A 164 -3.74 14.39 15.55
C TYR A 164 -3.93 13.99 14.08
N MET A 165 -3.68 12.74 13.69
CA MET A 165 -3.91 12.27 12.31
C MET A 165 -5.38 12.33 11.88
N ALA A 166 -6.32 12.08 12.81
CA ALA A 166 -7.75 12.19 12.55
C ALA A 166 -8.19 13.63 12.25
N PHE A 167 -7.60 14.63 12.93
CA PHE A 167 -7.98 16.04 12.79
C PHE A 167 -7.09 16.82 11.80
N HIS A 168 -5.90 16.32 11.50
CA HIS A 168 -4.90 16.95 10.63
C HIS A 168 -4.41 15.99 9.54
N PRO A 169 -5.31 15.39 8.71
CA PRO A 169 -4.93 14.36 7.73
C PRO A 169 -3.98 14.88 6.63
N ASN A 170 -3.99 16.19 6.41
CA ASN A 170 -3.16 16.84 5.39
C ASN A 170 -1.73 17.17 5.87
N GLU A 171 -1.43 16.93 7.15
CA GLU A 171 -0.12 17.28 7.73
C GLU A 171 0.85 16.08 7.74
N GLY A 172 2.12 16.36 7.44
CA GLY A 172 3.18 15.37 7.33
C GLY A 172 3.24 14.63 5.99
N SER A 173 4.33 13.89 5.77
CA SER A 173 4.56 13.07 4.58
C SER A 173 3.75 11.77 4.64
N VAL A 174 3.24 11.32 3.50
CA VAL A 174 2.66 9.98 3.36
C VAL A 174 3.51 9.14 2.40
N ILE A 175 3.46 7.83 2.56
CA ILE A 175 4.08 6.89 1.64
C ILE A 175 3.14 6.65 0.46
N GLY A 176 3.61 6.90 -0.76
CA GLY A 176 2.82 6.69 -1.99
C GLY A 176 2.87 5.25 -2.53
N THR A 177 3.88 4.49 -2.12
CA THR A 177 4.17 3.13 -2.58
C THR A 177 4.99 2.39 -1.52
N ALA A 178 4.93 1.06 -1.53
CA ALA A 178 5.85 0.18 -0.79
C ALA A 178 6.14 -1.08 -1.62
N PRO A 179 7.02 -1.01 -2.63
CA PRO A 179 7.34 -2.13 -3.50
C PRO A 179 7.91 -3.34 -2.76
N GLU A 180 8.62 -3.13 -1.65
CA GLU A 180 9.16 -4.20 -0.79
C GLU A 180 8.05 -5.06 -0.16
N LEU A 181 6.85 -4.48 -0.02
CA LEU A 181 5.65 -5.13 0.46
C LEU A 181 4.74 -5.63 -0.68
N ASN A 182 5.13 -5.42 -1.93
CA ASN A 182 4.29 -5.61 -3.13
C ASN A 182 3.06 -4.68 -3.13
N LEU A 183 3.20 -3.48 -2.57
CA LEU A 183 2.17 -2.43 -2.55
C LEU A 183 2.60 -1.27 -3.48
N ASP A 184 2.84 -1.59 -4.76
CA ASP A 184 3.26 -0.63 -5.77
C ASP A 184 2.12 -0.26 -6.72
N ILE A 185 1.14 0.45 -6.16
CA ILE A 185 -0.12 0.79 -6.84
C ILE A 185 -0.16 2.22 -7.39
N GLY A 186 0.90 3.01 -7.20
CA GLY A 186 1.04 4.35 -7.80
C GLY A 186 -0.09 5.31 -7.45
N VAL A 187 -0.39 5.48 -6.15
CA VAL A 187 -1.53 6.26 -5.66
C VAL A 187 -1.10 7.67 -5.25
N GLY A 188 -1.96 8.66 -5.50
CA GLY A 188 -1.74 10.04 -5.08
C GLY A 188 -1.96 10.25 -3.57
N ASP A 189 -1.20 11.17 -2.98
CA ASP A 189 -1.22 11.50 -1.56
C ASP A 189 -2.64 11.71 -0.98
N ASP A 190 -3.53 12.38 -1.72
CA ASP A 190 -4.88 12.71 -1.24
C ASP A 190 -5.68 11.44 -0.90
N GLN A 191 -5.63 10.42 -1.76
CA GLN A 191 -6.36 9.17 -1.53
C GLN A 191 -5.79 8.40 -0.32
N ILE A 192 -4.47 8.44 -0.14
CA ILE A 192 -3.81 7.83 1.02
C ILE A 192 -4.21 8.57 2.29
N ARG A 193 -4.26 9.91 2.27
CA ARG A 193 -4.65 10.73 3.42
C ARG A 193 -6.08 10.47 3.86
N GLU A 194 -7.01 10.32 2.90
CA GLU A 194 -8.40 9.95 3.19
C GLU A 194 -8.47 8.61 3.95
N ARG A 195 -7.79 7.57 3.47
CA ARG A 195 -7.80 6.25 4.13
C ARG A 195 -7.07 6.26 5.46
N LEU A 196 -5.95 6.97 5.54
CA LEU A 196 -5.17 7.12 6.76
C LEU A 196 -6.01 7.78 7.86
N GLN A 197 -6.77 8.81 7.52
CA GLN A 197 -7.68 9.47 8.46
C GLN A 197 -8.71 8.49 9.02
N VAL A 198 -9.37 7.71 8.15
CA VAL A 198 -10.39 6.74 8.55
C VAL A 198 -9.80 5.66 9.46
N PHE A 199 -8.63 5.10 9.12
CA PHE A 199 -7.95 4.13 9.98
C PHE A 199 -7.52 4.73 11.31
N ALA A 200 -7.02 5.97 11.32
CA ALA A 200 -6.65 6.66 12.56
C ALA A 200 -7.87 6.84 13.48
N VAL A 201 -9.02 7.26 12.94
CA VAL A 201 -10.29 7.37 13.69
C VAL A 201 -10.73 6.00 14.21
N LYS A 202 -10.68 4.96 13.39
CA LYS A 202 -11.06 3.59 13.78
C LYS A 202 -10.20 3.04 14.91
N MET A 203 -8.89 3.24 14.86
CA MET A 203 -7.96 2.82 15.92
C MET A 203 -8.14 3.65 17.19
N LEU A 204 -8.34 4.97 17.07
CA LEU A 204 -8.62 5.85 18.19
C LEU A 204 -9.92 5.46 18.91
N GLY A 205 -10.99 5.23 18.15
CA GLY A 205 -12.29 4.84 18.68
C GLY A 205 -12.22 3.54 19.48
N ARG A 206 -11.48 2.54 19.00
CA ARG A 206 -11.24 1.29 19.74
C ARG A 206 -10.47 1.52 21.04
N MET A 207 -9.46 2.38 20.98
CA MET A 207 -8.65 2.70 22.14
C MET A 207 -9.42 3.44 23.22
N LEU A 208 -10.43 4.22 22.83
CA LEU A 208 -11.33 4.94 23.72
C LEU A 208 -12.58 4.12 24.13
N GLY A 209 -12.69 2.86 23.68
CA GLY A 209 -13.88 2.02 23.91
C GLY A 209 -15.15 2.54 23.23
N LYS A 210 -15.01 3.39 22.21
CA LYS A 210 -16.12 3.95 21.41
C LYS A 210 -16.48 3.07 20.21
N LEU A 211 -15.54 2.23 19.77
CA LEU A 211 -15.74 1.24 18.71
C LEU A 211 -15.42 -0.15 19.26
N PRO A 212 -16.09 -1.20 18.76
CA PRO A 212 -15.86 -2.56 19.22
C PRO A 212 -14.43 -3.00 18.90
N TRP A 213 -13.79 -3.60 19.89
CA TRP A 213 -12.61 -4.40 19.74
C TRP A 213 -12.52 -5.34 20.93
N GLU A 214 -12.63 -6.63 20.67
CA GLU A 214 -12.30 -7.65 21.66
C GLU A 214 -10.87 -8.11 21.34
N PRO A 215 -9.85 -7.71 22.13
CA PRO A 215 -8.53 -8.31 21.97
C PRO A 215 -8.67 -9.83 22.16
N PRO A 216 -8.04 -10.66 21.31
CA PRO A 216 -7.98 -12.08 21.58
C PRO A 216 -7.38 -12.28 22.98
N ALA A 217 -7.94 -13.21 23.76
CA ALA A 217 -7.41 -13.54 25.08
C ALA A 217 -5.91 -13.83 24.95
N GLN A 218 -5.09 -13.08 25.68
CA GLN A 218 -3.66 -13.35 25.74
C GLN A 218 -3.48 -14.76 26.35
N PRO A 219 -2.68 -15.65 25.74
CA PRO A 219 -2.40 -16.96 26.31
C PRO A 219 -1.69 -16.87 27.67
#